data_AF-A0A284VNG6-F1
#
_entry.id   AF-A0A284VNG6-F1
#
_cell.length_a   1.000
_cell.length_b   1.000
_cell.length_c   1.000
_cell.angle_alpha   90.00
_cell.angle_beta   90.00
_cell.angle_gamma   90.00
#
_symmetry.space_group_name_H-M   'P 1'
#
loop_
_entity.id
_entity.type
_entity.pdbx_description
1 polymer ?
#
loop_
_entity_poly.entity_id
_entity_poly.type
_entity_poly.pdbx_seq_one_letter_code
_entity_poly.pdbx_strand_id
1 'polypeptide(L)' 'MYDGVYNVHKKEFVELVDKGVSIAVCALNVEQRKVNRVDGILFGSQYDHACIANDVDRFISFG' A
#
# COMPACT_ATOMS: atom_id res chain seq x y z
N MET A 1 -4.29 1.72 -4.16
CA MET A 1 -4.98 0.66 -4.94
C MET A 1 -4.68 0.83 -6.42
N TYR A 2 -4.83 -0.22 -7.24
CA TYR A 2 -4.61 -0.18 -8.70
C TYR A 2 -3.20 0.27 -9.10
N ASP A 3 -3.02 1.29 -9.96
CA ASP A 3 -1.70 1.80 -10.39
C ASP A 3 -0.89 2.43 -9.26
N GLY A 4 -1.50 2.73 -8.11
CA GLY A 4 -0.79 3.20 -6.94
C GLY A 4 0.30 2.24 -6.43
N VAL A 5 0.30 0.96 -6.86
CA VAL A 5 1.36 -0.01 -6.54
C VAL A 5 2.73 0.44 -7.05
N TYR A 6 2.82 1.25 -8.12
CA TYR A 6 4.11 1.71 -8.64
C TYR A 6 4.82 2.70 -7.73
N ASN A 7 4.13 3.27 -6.73
CA ASN A 7 4.75 4.17 -5.77
C ASN A 7 5.84 3.49 -4.92
N VAL A 8 5.85 2.16 -4.82
CA VAL A 8 6.92 1.42 -4.13
C VAL A 8 8.30 1.61 -4.78
N HIS A 9 8.37 2.08 -6.03
CA HIS A 9 9.64 2.42 -6.70
C HIS A 9 10.16 3.82 -6.34
N LYS A 10 9.35 4.66 -5.68
CA LYS A 10 9.76 5.99 -5.24
C LYS A 10 10.43 5.88 -3.88
N LYS A 11 11.67 6.34 -3.78
CA LYS A 11 12.47 6.26 -2.56
C LYS A 11 11.77 6.96 -1.40
N GLU A 12 11.21 8.15 -1.65
CA GLU A 12 10.53 8.97 -0.67
C GLU A 12 9.27 8.30 -0.11
N PHE A 13 8.64 7.41 -0.88
CA PHE A 13 7.48 6.65 -0.45
C PHE A 13 7.88 5.52 0.50
N VAL A 14 8.96 4.80 0.18
CA VAL A 14 9.47 3.70 1.02
C VAL A 14 10.06 4.24 2.33
N GLU A 15 10.75 5.38 2.31
CA GLU A 15 11.28 6.05 3.50
C GLU A 15 10.19 6.48 4.52
N LEU A 16 8.90 6.46 4.15
CA LEU A 16 7.82 6.70 5.12
C LEU A 16 7.69 5.54 6.13
N VAL A 17 8.08 4.33 5.75
CA VAL A 17 8.10 3.16 6.66
C VAL A 17 9.05 3.45 7.82
N ASP A 18 10.24 4.00 7.53
CA ASP A 18 11.24 4.38 8.54
C ASP A 18 10.75 5.50 9.48
N LYS A 19 9.72 6.25 9.06
CA LYS A 19 9.07 7.30 9.85
C LYS A 19 7.87 6.78 10.65
N GLY A 20 7.64 5.47 10.65
CA GLY A 20 6.55 4.82 11.39
C GLY A 20 5.21 4.77 10.66
N VAL A 21 5.18 5.10 9.36
CA VAL A 21 3.95 4.98 8.56
C VAL A 21 3.72 3.52 8.18
N SER A 22 2.53 3.00 8.49
CA SER A 22 2.10 1.68 8.03
C SER A 22 1.62 1.76 6.58
N ILE A 23 2.34 1.11 5.65
CA ILE A 23 2.00 1.08 4.23
C ILE A 23 1.42 -0.28 3.88
N ALA A 24 0.22 -0.29 3.31
CA ALA A 24 -0.41 -1.50 2.76
C ALA A 24 -0.65 -1.35 1.26
N VAL A 25 -0.33 -2.40 0.51
CA VAL A 25 -0.44 -2.48 -0.94
C VAL A 25 -1.22 -3.74 -1.33
N CYS A 26 -2.12 -3.64 -2.31
CA CYS A 26 -2.89 -4.78 -2.79
C CYS A 26 -2.02 -5.77 -3.56
N ALA A 27 -1.87 -6.98 -3.02
CA ALA A 27 -1.07 -8.06 -3.57
C ALA A 27 -1.52 -8.46 -4.99
N LEU A 28 -2.84 -8.49 -5.24
CA LEU A 28 -3.38 -8.81 -6.58
C LEU A 28 -2.92 -7.79 -7.63
N ASN A 29 -2.95 -6.49 -7.30
CA ASN A 29 -2.51 -5.46 -8.24
C ASN A 29 -1.00 -5.50 -8.48
N VAL A 30 -0.22 -5.84 -7.45
CA VAL A 30 1.24 -6.03 -7.53
C VAL A 30 1.58 -7.18 -8.47
N GLU A 31 0.88 -8.31 -8.36
CA GLU A 31 1.05 -9.46 -9.24
C GLU A 31 0.70 -9.11 -10.70
N GLN A 32 -0.47 -8.51 -10.93
CA GLN A 32 -0.92 -8.10 -12.27
C GLN A 32 0.06 -7.14 -12.96
N ARG A 33 0.72 -6.28 -12.19
CA ARG A 33 1.65 -5.25 -12.69
C ARG A 33 3.12 -5.67 -12.63
N LYS A 34 3.40 -6.89 -12.15
CA LYS A 34 4.76 -7.45 -11.99
C LYS A 34 5.69 -6.54 -11.18
N VAL A 35 5.15 -5.94 -10.11
CA VAL A 35 5.91 -5.08 -9.20
C VAL A 35 6.61 -5.94 -8.16
N ASN A 36 7.89 -5.66 -7.90
CA ASN A 36 8.64 -6.37 -6.88
C ASN A 36 8.17 -5.97 -5.48
N ARG A 37 8.11 -6.96 -4.58
CA ARG A 37 7.80 -6.69 -3.17
C ARG A 37 8.99 -5.97 -2.52
N VAL A 38 8.67 -5.08 -1.59
CA VAL A 38 9.63 -4.26 -0.85
C VAL A 38 9.44 -4.54 0.63
N ASP A 39 10.53 -4.75 1.35
CA ASP A 39 10.48 -5.02 2.78
C ASP A 39 9.88 -3.83 3.54
N GLY A 40 9.20 -4.13 4.66
CA GLY A 40 8.51 -3.13 5.47
C GLY A 40 7.14 -2.68 4.94
N ILE A 41 6.73 -3.13 3.75
CA ILE A 41 5.40 -2.88 3.19
C ILE A 41 4.51 -4.12 3.34
N LEU A 42 3.29 -3.93 3.84
CA LEU A 42 2.29 -4.99 3.91
C LEU A 42 1.66 -5.24 2.54
N PHE A 43 1.78 -6.46 2.02
CA PHE A 43 1.11 -6.88 0.79
C PHE A 43 -0.16 -7.65 1.13
N GLY A 44 -1.29 -6.94 1.17
CA GLY A 44 -2.59 -7.46 1.59
C GLY A 44 -3.60 -7.64 0.46
N SER A 45 -4.77 -8.18 0.80
CA SER A 45 -5.92 -8.36 -0.08
C SER A 45 -6.85 -7.14 -0.07
N GLN A 46 -7.90 -7.17 -0.89
CA GLN A 46 -8.97 -6.18 -0.83
C GLN A 46 -9.77 -6.25 0.48
N TYR A 47 -9.83 -7.42 1.12
CA TYR A 47 -10.46 -7.58 2.42
C TYR A 47 -9.66 -6.83 3.50
N ASP A 48 -8.33 -6.95 3.50
CA ASP A 48 -7.47 -6.21 4.42
C ASP A 48 -7.64 -4.69 4.26
N HIS A 49 -7.79 -4.22 3.01
CA HIS A 49 -8.11 -2.82 2.76
C HIS A 49 -9.44 -2.39 3.38
N ALA A 50 -10.48 -3.22 3.28
CA ALA A 50 -11.78 -2.94 3.91
C ALA A 50 -11.68 -2.91 5.45
N CYS A 51 -10.93 -3.84 6.04
CA CYS A 51 -10.66 -3.84 7.48
C CYS A 51 -9.91 -2.57 7.92
N ILE A 52 -8.85 -2.17 7.20
CA ILE A 52 -8.10 -0.93 7.47
C ILE A 52 -9.02 0.28 7.36
N ALA A 53 -9.83 0.37 6.31
CA ALA A 53 -10.75 1.49 6.10
C ALA A 53 -11.83 1.58 7.20
N ASN A 54 -12.23 0.45 7.79
CA ASN A 54 -13.17 0.39 8.91
C ASN A 54 -12.53 0.76 10.25
N ASP A 55 -11.22 0.56 10.41
CA ASP A 55 -10.49 0.77 11.67
C ASP A 55 -9.99 2.22 11.85
N VAL A 56 -9.95 3.00 10.77
CA VAL A 56 -9.49 4.40 10.81
C VAL A 56 -10.62 5.39 11.10
N ASP A 57 -10.33 6.48 11.81
CA ASP A 57 -11.30 7.56 12.06
C ASP A 57 -11.70 8.32 10.78
N ARG A 58 -10.79 8.37 9.79
CA ARG A 58 -10.98 9.08 8.52
C ARG A 58 -10.30 8.36 7.37
N PHE A 59 -11.00 8.29 6.25
CA PHE A 59 -10.47 7.76 4.99
C PHE A 59 -10.35 8.87 3.95
N ILE A 60 -9.15 9.09 3.42
CA ILE A 60 -8.88 10.10 2.38
C ILE A 60 -8.47 9.36 1.11
N SER A 61 -9.17 9.65 0.01
CA SER A 61 -8.87 9.11 -1.32
C SER A 61 -8.36 10.22 -2.23
N PHE A 62 -7.26 9.95 -2.92
CA PHE A 62 -6.70 10.81 -3.96
C PHE A 62 -7.06 10.21 -5.32
N GLY A 63 -7.75 10.97 -6.16
CA GLY A 63 -8.21 10.57 -7.50
C GLY A 63 -7.11 10.62 -8.56
#